data_AF-A0A914DBC6-F1
#
_entry.id   AF-A0A914DBC6-F1
#
_cell.length_a   1.000
_cell.length_b   1.000
_cell.length_c   1.000
_cell.angle_alpha   90.00
_cell.angle_beta   90.00
_cell.angle_gamma   90.00
#
_symmetry.space_group_name_H-M   'P 1'
#
loop_
_entity.id
_entity.type
_entity.pdbx_description
1 polymer ?
#
loop_
_entity_poly.entity_id
_entity_poly.type
_entity_poly.pdbx_seq_one_letter_code
_entity_poly.pdbx_strand_id
1 'polypeptide(L)'
;MDNHQDGVLKRIAFSQGLAVNVILGIWEQEMDDIKKPFESLSKDLVDSKKLWNIKKCKKHLGLLSMFRYRSNLESDLFDTDDFWEYPNLEAIYNSTTRHFEIESRRRILNKNIDDCENLLKNVENIVFHEKSWKLEWYIIILITIEIIINIDKLISIFWMVLENGLKFTGLKRNEIGTEKEISRR
;
A
#
# COMPACT_ATOMS: atom_id res chain seq x y z
N MET A 1 61.94 -2.95 5.80
CA MET A 1 61.54 -4.37 5.76
C MET A 1 60.16 -4.46 5.09
N ASP A 2 59.94 -3.67 4.03
CA ASP A 2 58.62 -3.06 3.80
C ASP A 2 57.88 -3.62 2.57
N ASN A 3 58.61 -4.22 1.62
CA ASN A 3 58.03 -4.71 0.35
C ASN A 3 57.11 -5.92 0.54
N HIS A 4 57.32 -6.70 1.60
CA HIS A 4 56.54 -7.92 1.87
C HIS A 4 55.21 -7.62 2.57
N GLN A 5 55.17 -6.65 3.49
CA GLN A 5 53.94 -6.18 4.13
C GLN A 5 53.04 -5.49 3.13
N ASP A 6 53.59 -4.63 2.27
CA ASP A 6 52.84 -3.99 1.19
C ASP A 6 52.16 -5.02 0.30
N GLY A 7 52.87 -6.09 -0.09
CA GLY A 7 52.32 -7.18 -0.90
C GLY A 7 51.15 -7.93 -0.24
N VAL A 8 51.20 -8.15 1.07
CA VAL A 8 50.11 -8.79 1.84
C VAL A 8 48.90 -7.87 1.93
N LEU A 9 49.12 -6.59 2.23
CA LEU A 9 48.10 -5.54 2.26
C LEU A 9 47.35 -5.44 0.92
N LYS A 10 48.06 -5.42 -0.23
CA LYS A 10 47.39 -5.40 -1.55
C LYS A 10 46.48 -6.60 -1.77
N ARG A 11 46.91 -7.79 -1.33
CA ARG A 11 46.14 -9.03 -1.46
C ARG A 11 44.89 -9.00 -0.61
N ILE A 12 44.96 -8.42 0.60
CA ILE A 12 43.79 -8.26 1.47
C ILE A 12 42.76 -7.34 0.82
N ALA A 13 43.14 -6.12 0.42
CA ALA A 13 42.22 -5.18 -0.24
C ALA A 13 41.61 -5.76 -1.52
N PHE A 14 42.42 -6.45 -2.33
CA PHE A 14 41.92 -7.15 -3.52
C PHE A 14 40.93 -8.27 -3.16
N SER A 15 41.23 -9.09 -2.16
CA SER A 15 40.35 -10.18 -1.72
C SER A 15 39.02 -9.68 -1.17
N GLN A 16 39.03 -8.53 -0.47
CA GLN A 16 37.81 -7.89 0.02
C GLN A 16 36.96 -7.36 -1.15
N GLY A 17 37.56 -6.63 -2.09
CA GLY A 17 36.85 -6.18 -3.29
C GLY A 17 36.28 -7.34 -4.12
N LEU A 18 36.99 -8.46 -4.19
CA LEU A 18 36.52 -9.69 -4.84
C LEU A 18 35.35 -10.34 -4.08
N ALA A 19 35.41 -10.41 -2.75
CA ALA A 19 34.33 -10.95 -1.92
C ALA A 19 33.05 -10.13 -2.09
N VAL A 20 33.16 -8.81 -2.06
CA VAL A 20 32.07 -7.87 -2.33
C VAL A 20 31.45 -8.12 -3.70
N ASN A 21 32.28 -8.27 -4.73
CA ASN A 21 31.81 -8.54 -6.09
C ASN A 21 30.98 -9.82 -6.17
N VAL A 22 31.38 -10.88 -5.45
CA VAL A 22 30.65 -12.15 -5.40
C VAL A 22 29.32 -12.00 -4.65
N ILE A 23 29.31 -11.36 -3.48
CA ILE A 23 28.09 -11.12 -2.69
C ILE A 23 27.08 -10.31 -3.52
N LEU A 24 27.54 -9.25 -4.18
CA LEU A 24 26.70 -8.43 -5.03
C LEU A 24 26.08 -9.24 -6.18
N GLY A 25 26.85 -10.17 -6.76
CA GLY A 25 26.33 -11.09 -7.78
C GLY A 25 25.23 -12.03 -7.27
N ILE A 26 25.34 -12.50 -6.04
CA ILE A 26 24.28 -13.32 -5.40
C ILE A 26 23.00 -12.50 -5.24
N TRP A 27 23.12 -11.26 -4.78
CA TRP A 27 21.97 -10.38 -4.61
C TRP A 27 21.32 -9.97 -5.92
N GLU A 28 22.11 -9.72 -6.96
CA GLU A 28 21.59 -9.44 -8.30
C GLU A 28 20.76 -10.62 -8.81
N GLN A 29 21.25 -11.84 -8.64
CA GLN A 29 20.53 -13.04 -9.06
C GLN A 29 19.24 -13.23 -8.25
N GLU A 30 19.26 -13.04 -6.93
CA GLU A 30 18.06 -13.11 -6.10
C GLU A 30 17.07 -12.00 -6.48
N MET A 31 17.55 -10.79 -6.77
CA MET A 31 16.69 -9.70 -7.22
C MET A 31 16.02 -10.00 -8.56
N ASP A 32 16.73 -10.64 -9.48
CA ASP A 32 16.14 -11.06 -10.75
C ASP A 32 15.04 -12.12 -10.56
N ASP A 33 15.19 -13.02 -9.59
CA ASP A 33 14.10 -13.93 -9.20
C ASP A 33 12.89 -13.18 -8.59
N ILE A 34 13.15 -12.15 -7.80
CA ILE A 34 12.11 -11.29 -7.21
C ILE A 34 11.37 -10.52 -8.31
N LYS A 35 12.05 -10.05 -9.36
CA LYS A 35 11.44 -9.28 -10.47
C LYS A 35 10.47 -10.09 -11.32
N LYS A 36 10.70 -11.38 -11.56
CA LYS A 36 9.84 -12.26 -12.40
C LYS A 36 8.33 -12.09 -12.14
N PRO A 37 7.82 -12.18 -10.89
CA PRO A 37 6.41 -11.92 -10.63
C PRO A 37 6.00 -10.47 -10.92
N PHE A 38 6.85 -9.46 -10.68
CA PHE A 38 6.54 -8.06 -11.00
C PHE A 38 6.44 -7.79 -12.50
N GLU A 39 7.21 -8.50 -13.33
CA GLU A 39 7.06 -8.44 -14.80
C GLU A 39 5.68 -8.95 -15.22
N SER A 40 5.25 -10.09 -14.68
CA SER A 40 3.90 -10.62 -14.93
C SER A 40 2.82 -9.65 -14.45
N LEU A 41 3.00 -9.03 -13.29
CA LEU A 41 2.10 -8.01 -12.75
C LEU A 41 2.03 -6.80 -13.68
N SER A 42 3.17 -6.28 -14.12
CA SER A 42 3.23 -5.12 -15.03
C SER A 42 2.50 -5.40 -16.34
N LYS A 43 2.66 -6.61 -16.87
CA LYS A 43 1.93 -7.06 -18.06
C LYS A 43 0.42 -7.16 -17.80
N ASP A 44 0.01 -7.68 -16.65
CA ASP A 44 -1.40 -7.72 -16.25
C ASP A 44 -1.99 -6.31 -16.08
N LEU A 45 -1.21 -5.33 -15.62
CA LEU A 45 -1.63 -3.91 -15.55
C LEU A 45 -1.87 -3.34 -16.95
N VAL A 46 -0.96 -3.57 -17.90
CA VAL A 46 -1.10 -3.09 -19.28
C VAL A 46 -2.34 -3.70 -19.94
N ASP A 47 -2.56 -5.00 -19.73
CA ASP A 47 -3.72 -5.72 -20.27
C ASP A 47 -5.03 -5.42 -19.51
N SER A 48 -5.01 -4.57 -18.47
CA SER A 48 -6.14 -4.29 -17.57
C SER A 48 -6.80 -5.56 -17.02
N LYS A 49 -5.98 -6.59 -16.76
CA LYS A 49 -6.41 -7.88 -16.21
C LYS A 49 -6.55 -7.80 -14.69
N LYS A 50 -7.05 -8.89 -14.11
CA LYS A 50 -7.20 -9.03 -12.66
C LYS A 50 -5.85 -8.84 -11.95
N LEU A 51 -5.77 -7.77 -11.17
CA LEU A 51 -4.59 -7.46 -10.36
C LEU A 51 -4.42 -8.44 -9.18
N TRP A 52 -3.25 -8.37 -8.56
CA TRP A 52 -2.97 -9.13 -7.34
C TRP A 52 -3.94 -8.80 -6.21
N ASN A 53 -4.30 -9.80 -5.42
CA ASN A 53 -5.05 -9.58 -4.19
C ASN A 53 -4.16 -8.94 -3.11
N ILE A 54 -4.74 -8.19 -2.18
CA ILE A 54 -4.04 -7.55 -1.05
C ILE A 54 -3.12 -8.52 -0.31
N LYS A 55 -3.53 -9.78 -0.11
CA LYS A 55 -2.67 -10.80 0.53
C LYS A 55 -1.37 -11.04 -0.24
N LYS A 56 -1.43 -11.09 -1.57
CA LYS A 56 -0.28 -11.27 -2.44
C LYS A 56 0.58 -10.01 -2.46
N CYS A 57 -0.03 -8.81 -2.50
CA CYS A 57 0.71 -7.55 -2.39
C CYS A 57 1.50 -7.47 -1.08
N LYS A 58 0.87 -7.74 0.07
CA LYS A 58 1.53 -7.76 1.37
C LYS A 58 2.69 -8.76 1.45
N LYS A 59 2.52 -9.95 0.86
CA LYS A 59 3.59 -10.96 0.82
C LYS A 59 4.82 -10.45 0.06
N HIS A 60 4.63 -9.86 -1.12
CA HIS A 60 5.73 -9.33 -1.91
C HIS A 60 6.34 -8.05 -1.31
N LEU A 61 5.53 -7.23 -0.62
CA LEU A 61 6.03 -6.08 0.13
C LEU A 61 6.98 -6.53 1.24
N GLY A 62 6.55 -7.49 2.06
CA GLY A 62 7.38 -8.05 3.12
C GLY A 62 8.66 -8.70 2.59
N LEU A 63 8.58 -9.37 1.43
CA LEU A 63 9.75 -9.96 0.78
C LEU A 63 10.76 -8.88 0.35
N LEU A 64 10.31 -7.80 -0.30
CA LEU A 64 11.19 -6.67 -0.68
C LEU A 64 11.78 -5.97 0.55
N SER A 65 10.97 -5.74 1.59
CA SER A 65 11.45 -5.12 2.83
C SER A 65 12.49 -5.98 3.54
N MET A 66 12.31 -7.30 3.56
CA MET A 66 13.29 -8.23 4.14
C MET A 66 14.58 -8.26 3.31
N PHE A 67 14.47 -8.28 1.98
CA PHE A 67 15.63 -8.22 1.07
C PHE A 67 16.44 -6.93 1.28
N ARG A 68 15.76 -5.77 1.31
CA ARG A 68 16.39 -4.47 1.59
C ARG A 68 17.04 -4.42 2.97
N TYR A 69 16.36 -4.92 4.00
CA TYR A 69 16.91 -4.98 5.35
C TYR A 69 18.20 -5.80 5.40
N ARG A 70 18.20 -7.02 4.83
CA ARG A 70 19.39 -7.87 4.78
C ARG A 70 20.51 -7.24 3.96
N SER A 71 20.19 -6.68 2.79
CA SER A 71 21.18 -6.01 1.94
C SER A 71 21.81 -4.80 2.64
N ASN A 72 21.04 -4.03 3.40
CA ASN A 72 21.57 -2.91 4.18
C ASN A 72 22.45 -3.37 5.35
N LEU A 73 22.12 -4.48 6.03
CA LEU A 73 22.96 -5.02 7.11
C LEU A 73 24.34 -5.46 6.61
N GLU A 74 24.38 -6.10 5.45
CA GLU A 74 25.62 -6.52 4.80
C GLU A 74 26.33 -5.34 4.11
N SER A 75 25.71 -4.15 4.05
CA SER A 75 26.32 -2.98 3.44
C SER A 75 27.51 -2.44 4.21
N ASP A 76 27.57 -2.68 5.52
CA ASP A 76 28.71 -2.31 6.37
C ASP A 76 30.00 -3.02 5.90
N LEU A 77 29.91 -4.15 5.19
CA LEU A 77 31.08 -4.81 4.59
C LEU A 77 31.65 -4.07 3.37
N PHE A 78 30.90 -3.16 2.76
CA PHE A 78 31.33 -2.40 1.59
C PHE A 78 32.07 -1.11 1.95
N ASP A 79 32.00 -0.68 3.20
CA ASP A 79 32.55 0.59 3.62
C ASP A 79 34.07 0.54 3.76
N THR A 80 34.70 1.69 3.54
CA THR A 80 36.16 1.85 3.59
C THR A 80 36.69 2.17 4.98
N ASP A 81 35.85 2.13 6.02
CA ASP A 81 36.18 2.58 7.37
C ASP A 81 37.40 1.84 7.96
N ASP A 82 37.56 0.56 7.65
CA ASP A 82 38.74 -0.24 8.05
C ASP A 82 40.05 0.18 7.36
N PHE A 83 39.98 1.00 6.30
CA PHE A 83 41.13 1.41 5.48
C PHE A 83 41.60 2.85 5.72
N TRP A 84 40.89 3.63 6.54
CA TRP A 84 41.24 5.04 6.81
C TRP A 84 42.64 5.23 7.40
N GLU A 85 43.16 4.22 8.11
CA GLU A 85 44.50 4.25 8.69
C GLU A 85 45.62 3.91 7.67
N TYR A 86 45.26 3.42 6.48
CA TYR A 86 46.20 2.92 5.45
C TYR A 86 45.88 3.47 4.05
N PRO A 87 46.37 4.68 3.69
CA PRO A 87 46.04 5.35 2.41
C PRO A 87 46.46 4.55 1.16
N ASN A 88 47.52 3.75 1.28
CA ASN A 88 47.99 2.84 0.23
C ASN A 88 47.00 1.70 -0.04
N LEU A 89 46.27 1.26 0.98
CA LEU A 89 45.29 0.19 0.93
C LEU A 89 43.98 0.68 0.30
N GLU A 90 43.55 1.88 0.71
CA GLU A 90 42.38 2.57 0.17
C GLU A 90 42.50 2.76 -1.36
N ALA A 91 43.66 3.18 -1.86
CA ALA A 91 43.89 3.34 -3.30
C ALA A 91 43.71 2.02 -4.09
N ILE A 92 44.16 0.90 -3.52
CA ILE A 92 44.05 -0.43 -4.16
C ILE A 92 42.61 -0.94 -4.11
N TYR A 93 41.96 -0.78 -2.96
CA TYR A 93 40.55 -1.11 -2.80
C TYR A 93 39.70 -0.30 -3.80
N ASN A 94 39.87 1.02 -3.86
CA ASN A 94 39.18 1.91 -4.79
C ASN A 94 39.44 1.55 -6.26
N SER A 95 40.66 1.13 -6.60
CA SER A 95 40.94 0.63 -7.95
C SER A 95 40.23 -0.69 -8.25
N THR A 96 40.14 -1.59 -7.26
CA THR A 96 39.47 -2.89 -7.37
C THR A 96 37.95 -2.71 -7.48
N THR A 97 37.36 -1.84 -6.65
CA THR A 97 35.92 -1.57 -6.66
C THR A 97 35.48 -0.86 -7.93
N ARG A 98 36.32 0.02 -8.47
CA ARG A 98 36.12 0.62 -9.80
C ARG A 98 36.20 -0.42 -10.91
N HIS A 99 37.12 -1.37 -10.84
CA HIS A 99 37.25 -2.43 -11.85
C HIS A 99 36.01 -3.35 -11.89
N PHE A 100 35.44 -3.68 -10.74
CA PHE A 100 34.22 -4.49 -10.64
C PHE A 100 32.91 -3.68 -10.73
N GLU A 101 33.00 -2.36 -10.93
CA GLU A 101 31.88 -1.42 -11.02
C GLU A 101 30.90 -1.51 -9.83
N ILE A 102 31.40 -1.80 -8.63
CA ILE A 102 30.60 -2.13 -7.44
C ILE A 102 29.57 -1.04 -7.13
N GLU A 103 29.98 0.24 -7.19
CA GLU A 103 29.10 1.40 -6.96
C GLU A 103 27.96 1.51 -7.97
N SER A 104 28.26 1.25 -9.25
CA SER A 104 27.26 1.29 -10.34
C SER A 104 26.23 0.18 -10.15
N ARG A 105 26.71 -1.04 -9.89
CA ARG A 105 25.89 -2.22 -9.68
C ARG A 105 25.00 -2.11 -8.45
N ARG A 106 25.55 -1.61 -7.33
CA ARG A 106 24.77 -1.32 -6.11
C ARG A 106 23.66 -0.31 -6.39
N ARG A 107 23.95 0.75 -7.16
CA ARG A 107 22.96 1.76 -7.55
C ARG A 107 21.83 1.16 -8.40
N ILE A 108 22.17 0.29 -9.36
CA ILE A 108 21.17 -0.41 -10.18
C ILE A 108 20.31 -1.33 -9.31
N LEU A 109 20.92 -2.08 -8.39
CA LEU A 109 20.21 -2.95 -7.46
C LEU A 109 19.22 -2.15 -6.60
N ASN A 110 19.67 -1.06 -5.98
CA ASN A 110 18.82 -0.18 -5.17
C ASN A 110 17.65 0.41 -5.97
N LYS A 111 17.94 0.90 -7.19
CA LYS A 111 16.91 1.41 -8.11
C LYS A 111 15.88 0.33 -8.43
N ASN A 112 16.31 -0.90 -8.71
CA ASN A 112 15.39 -2.01 -9.00
C ASN A 112 14.45 -2.30 -7.82
N ILE A 113 14.96 -2.22 -6.57
CA ILE A 113 14.14 -2.40 -5.37
C ILE A 113 13.10 -1.28 -5.29
N ASP A 114 13.52 -0.02 -5.46
CA ASP A 114 12.63 1.15 -5.46
C ASP A 114 11.55 1.04 -6.52
N ASP A 115 11.92 0.66 -7.74
CA ASP A 115 10.98 0.50 -8.86
C ASP A 115 9.93 -0.58 -8.55
N CYS A 116 10.33 -1.71 -7.96
CA CYS A 116 9.39 -2.76 -7.56
C CYS A 116 8.47 -2.33 -6.40
N GLU A 117 9.00 -1.62 -5.40
CA GLU A 117 8.18 -1.08 -4.31
C GLU A 117 7.19 -0.03 -4.80
N ASN A 118 7.60 0.85 -5.72
CA ASN A 118 6.73 1.87 -6.31
C ASN A 118 5.61 1.23 -7.12
N LEU A 119 5.94 0.22 -7.94
CA LEU A 119 4.92 -0.56 -8.65
C LEU A 119 3.94 -1.20 -7.68
N LEU A 120 4.43 -1.80 -6.60
CA LEU A 120 3.60 -2.47 -5.61
C LEU A 120 2.65 -1.51 -4.89
N LYS A 121 3.14 -0.34 -4.48
CA LYS A 121 2.34 0.73 -3.87
C LYS A 121 1.23 1.20 -4.82
N ASN A 122 1.55 1.36 -6.10
CA ASN A 122 0.56 1.75 -7.10
C ASN A 122 -0.54 0.69 -7.24
N VAL A 123 -0.18 -0.59 -7.31
CA VAL A 123 -1.17 -1.68 -7.37
C VAL A 123 -2.01 -1.77 -6.11
N GLU A 124 -1.38 -1.63 -4.93
CA GLU A 124 -2.07 -1.62 -3.66
C GLU A 124 -3.12 -0.49 -3.60
N ASN A 125 -2.76 0.72 -4.04
CA ASN A 125 -3.69 1.86 -4.12
C ASN A 125 -4.89 1.58 -5.04
N ILE A 126 -4.67 0.99 -6.21
CA ILE A 126 -5.75 0.59 -7.12
C ILE A 126 -6.69 -0.40 -6.43
N VAL A 127 -6.14 -1.44 -5.80
CA VAL A 127 -6.92 -2.48 -5.12
C VAL A 127 -7.67 -1.92 -3.90
N PHE A 128 -7.11 -0.94 -3.18
CA PHE A 128 -7.81 -0.26 -2.09
C PHE A 128 -8.96 0.60 -2.58
N HIS A 129 -8.77 1.34 -3.67
CA HIS A 129 -9.83 2.13 -4.29
C HIS A 129 -11.01 1.22 -4.72
N GLU A 130 -10.72 0.06 -5.31
CA GLU A 130 -11.71 -0.99 -5.61
C GLU A 130 -12.38 -1.62 -4.38
N LYS A 131 -11.93 -1.34 -3.15
CA LYS A 131 -12.63 -1.78 -1.93
C LYS A 131 -13.39 -0.64 -1.28
N SER A 132 -12.92 0.60 -1.42
CA SER A 132 -13.55 1.80 -0.84
C SER A 132 -14.99 1.97 -1.31
N TRP A 133 -15.28 1.74 -2.60
CA TRP A 133 -16.65 1.88 -3.12
C TRP A 133 -17.68 0.97 -2.42
N LYS A 134 -17.25 -0.17 -1.87
CA LYS A 134 -18.15 -1.06 -1.10
C LYS A 134 -18.59 -0.40 0.21
N LEU A 135 -17.67 0.30 0.88
CA LEU A 135 -17.99 1.03 2.09
C LEU A 135 -18.96 2.18 1.81
N GLU A 136 -18.74 2.90 0.71
CA GLU A 136 -19.66 3.95 0.25
C GLU A 136 -21.07 3.40 0.00
N TRP A 137 -21.19 2.25 -0.68
CA TRP A 137 -22.47 1.60 -0.91
C TRP A 137 -23.19 1.19 0.39
N TYR A 138 -22.46 0.69 1.40
CA TYR A 138 -23.07 0.40 2.69
C TYR A 138 -23.62 1.65 3.36
N ILE A 139 -22.92 2.78 3.29
CA ILE A 139 -23.38 4.06 3.84
C ILE A 139 -24.67 4.51 3.14
N ILE A 140 -24.72 4.44 1.80
CA ILE A 140 -25.92 4.82 1.03
C ILE A 140 -27.12 3.94 1.40
N ILE A 141 -26.92 2.62 1.54
CA ILE A 141 -27.97 1.69 1.93
C ILE A 141 -28.48 2.02 3.35
N LEU A 142 -27.59 2.30 4.29
CA LEU A 142 -27.97 2.65 5.67
C LEU A 142 -28.81 3.94 5.72
N ILE A 143 -28.40 4.98 5.00
CA ILE A 143 -29.17 6.25 4.91
C ILE A 143 -30.54 6.01 4.25
N THR A 144 -30.60 5.17 3.22
CA THR A 144 -31.86 4.86 2.51
C THR A 144 -32.85 4.16 3.45
N ILE A 145 -32.38 3.19 4.25
CA ILE A 145 -33.21 2.49 5.24
C ILE A 145 -33.73 3.48 6.30
N GLU A 146 -32.88 4.39 6.78
CA GLU A 146 -33.27 5.41 7.76
C GLU A 146 -34.36 6.33 7.21
N ILE A 147 -34.25 6.78 5.96
CA ILE A 147 -35.26 7.62 5.32
C ILE A 147 -36.59 6.88 5.19
N ILE A 148 -36.57 5.61 4.77
CA ILE A 148 -37.79 4.79 4.65
C ILE A 148 -38.50 4.68 6.00
N ILE A 149 -37.77 4.34 7.07
CA ILE A 149 -38.35 4.25 8.43
C ILE A 149 -38.96 5.58 8.87
N ASN A 150 -38.30 6.70 8.57
CA ASN A 150 -38.82 8.03 8.92
C ASN A 150 -40.07 8.39 8.10
N ILE A 151 -40.12 8.04 6.82
CA ILE A 151 -41.29 8.23 5.97
C ILE A 151 -42.47 7.39 6.47
N ASP A 152 -42.26 6.11 6.79
CA ASP A 152 -43.30 5.22 7.30
C ASP A 152 -43.90 5.77 8.62
N LYS A 153 -43.05 6.28 9.52
CA LYS A 153 -43.48 6.96 10.75
C LYS A 153 -44.31 8.21 10.45
N LEU A 154 -43.84 9.06 9.52
CA LEU A 154 -44.54 10.30 9.17
C LEU A 154 -45.90 10.01 8.54
N ILE A 155 -45.98 9.01 7.65
CA ILE A 155 -47.22 8.53 7.06
C ILE A 155 -48.17 8.02 8.15
N SER A 156 -47.68 7.18 9.08
CA SER A 156 -48.49 6.68 10.20
C SER A 156 -49.06 7.82 11.07
N ILE A 157 -48.24 8.83 11.37
CA ILE A 157 -48.68 10.00 12.15
C ILE A 157 -49.72 10.79 11.35
N PHE A 158 -49.48 11.02 10.07
CA PHE A 158 -50.40 11.74 9.20
C PHE A 158 -51.76 11.04 9.11
N TRP A 159 -51.78 9.72 8.91
CA TRP A 159 -53.01 8.92 8.94
C TRP A 159 -53.75 9.05 10.27
N MET A 160 -53.03 8.97 11.39
CA MET A 160 -53.63 9.13 12.73
C MET A 160 -54.25 10.52 12.92
N VAL A 161 -53.58 11.58 12.45
CA VAL A 161 -54.11 12.95 12.50
C VAL A 161 -55.35 13.09 11.62
N LEU A 162 -55.36 12.48 10.43
CA LEU A 162 -56.48 12.55 9.50
C LEU A 162 -57.72 11.84 10.07
N GLU A 163 -57.58 10.66 10.65
CA GLU A 163 -58.69 9.94 11.27
C GLU A 163 -59.25 10.71 12.49
N ASN A 164 -58.37 11.24 13.34
CA ASN A 164 -58.77 12.02 14.51
C ASN A 164 -59.42 13.36 14.13
N GLY A 165 -58.92 14.04 13.07
CA GLY A 165 -59.52 15.26 12.54
C GLY A 165 -60.89 15.04 11.91
N LEU A 166 -61.10 13.91 11.22
CA LEU A 166 -62.42 13.53 10.70
C LEU A 166 -63.44 13.27 11.82
N LYS A 167 -63.05 12.61 12.91
CA LYS A 167 -63.93 12.41 14.08
C LYS A 167 -64.36 13.74 14.70
N PHE A 168 -63.45 14.73 14.80
CA PHE A 168 -63.75 16.03 15.38
C PHE A 168 -64.73 16.87 14.52
N THR A 169 -64.57 16.84 13.19
CA THR A 169 -65.47 17.54 12.27
C THR A 169 -66.86 16.91 12.19
N GLY A 170 -66.96 15.58 12.35
CA GLY A 170 -68.22 14.85 12.43
C GLY A 170 -69.03 15.17 13.70
N LEU A 171 -68.38 15.26 14.86
CA LEU A 171 -69.04 15.60 16.13
C LEU A 171 -69.64 17.02 16.11
N LYS A 172 -68.88 17.99 15.59
CA LYS A 172 -69.34 19.39 15.47
C LYS A 172 -70.54 19.54 14.53
N ARG A 173 -70.66 18.70 13.48
CA ARG A 173 -71.81 18.70 12.57
C ARG A 173 -73.08 18.17 13.25
N ASN A 174 -72.95 17.15 14.10
CA ASN A 174 -74.09 16.58 14.82
C ASN A 174 -74.62 17.53 15.91
N GLU A 175 -73.73 18.18 16.68
CA GLU A 175 -74.14 19.16 17.70
C GLU A 175 -74.91 20.34 17.09
N ILE A 176 -74.41 20.92 15.98
CA ILE A 176 -75.08 22.04 15.28
C ILE A 176 -76.41 21.59 14.63
N GLY A 177 -76.52 20.32 14.22
CA GLY A 177 -77.76 19.73 13.71
C GLY A 177 -78.83 19.61 14.79
N THR A 178 -78.47 19.07 15.96
CA THR A 178 -79.38 18.97 17.11
C THR A 178 -79.79 20.32 17.67
N GLU A 179 -78.88 21.30 17.75
CA GLU A 179 -79.20 22.64 18.25
C GLU A 179 -80.17 23.39 17.31
N LYS A 180 -80.05 23.18 16.00
CA LYS A 180 -81.01 23.72 15.00
C LYS A 180 -82.37 23.03 15.00
N GLU A 181 -82.47 21.78 15.46
CA GLU A 181 -83.76 21.10 15.64
C GLU A 181 -84.45 21.51 16.95
N ILE A 182 -83.67 21.74 18.01
CA ILE A 182 -84.19 22.18 19.32
C ILE A 182 -84.70 23.63 19.26
N SER A 183 -84.03 24.53 18.51
CA SER A 183 -84.48 25.92 18.34
C SER A 183 -85.69 26.11 17.42
N ARG A 184 -86.17 25.05 16.75
CA ARG A 184 -87.32 25.08 15.81
C ARG A 184 -88.62 24.51 16.41
N ARG A 185 -88.59 24.09 17.66
CA ARG A 185 -89.76 23.75 18.49
C ARG A 185 -89.96 24.81 19.55
#